data_AF-A0A7X8VS85-F1
#
_entry.id   AF-A0A7X8VS85-F1
#
_cell.length_a   1.000
_cell.length_b   1.000
_cell.length_c   1.000
_cell.angle_alpha   90.00
_cell.angle_beta   90.00
_cell.angle_gamma   90.00
#
_symmetry.space_group_name_H-M   'P 1'
#
loop_
_entity.id
_entity.type
_entity.pdbx_description
1 polymer ?
#
loop_
_entity_poly.entity_id
_entity_poly.type
_entity_poly.pdbx_seq_one_letter_code
_entity_poly.pdbx_strand_id
1 'polypeptide(L)'
;TVYGEFFLPRNIPENYRCPAVLVNHILHGNFDLERMMCTSLANQGLAAMFIMLPYYGERGGGKARTQALENADKFIESLQQGILDNRRAVDLLCSRSDIDPARIGVAGGSLGAIMSATVCGYEPRIERAFLLLGGGNLEKIFAHPARETKAFRDFLARLNPEQRQETLAELRKIDPLTQAEALRRLSTQGKLKMICAAEDEVIPPSCSSELAEAAGCEIIWLPGVGHYTVASQSAFAFAELIDFFSQNPALSWQPKAGEAAVDLETRGIRLLGNFFRDLHLFLSDSAIGEQAQHLSMDLAFSYKGQSYQSQLSYANGAAGKYKLFIDVPKLGQGWIGQGEQPWMLGAKQSLYVGSLDSQPGRRAGDYISAEQMMKFQLAQGVLASAGLAPEMLKSFGTFRVSAGDQGGVRINIDIKYNKFKGLLYLMFDKDGKPDSAVFNSKEAQLSCKFKDWRLRETTSAGLFEPPAGSQAQEVRQEDMLRMIAAVFERLLETIEY
;
A
#
# COMPACT_ATOMS: atom_id res chain seq x y z
N THR A 1 -8.64 -18.80 23.02
CA THR A 1 -8.15 -19.27 21.71
C THR A 1 -7.43 -18.14 21.01
N VAL A 2 -6.28 -18.42 20.39
CA VAL A 2 -5.56 -17.48 19.51
C VAL A 2 -5.87 -17.86 18.07
N TYR A 3 -6.23 -16.88 17.25
CA TYR A 3 -6.58 -17.06 15.84
C TYR A 3 -5.48 -16.44 14.99
N GLY A 4 -5.31 -16.94 13.78
CA GLY A 4 -4.28 -16.46 12.86
C GLY A 4 -4.37 -17.18 11.52
N GLU A 5 -3.60 -16.68 10.55
CA GLU A 5 -3.49 -17.27 9.22
C GLU A 5 -2.04 -17.70 8.97
N PHE A 6 -1.88 -18.86 8.34
CA PHE A 6 -0.57 -19.44 8.03
C PHE A 6 -0.44 -19.60 6.51
N PHE A 7 0.64 -19.03 5.98
CA PHE A 7 0.98 -18.98 4.57
C PHE A 7 2.21 -19.86 4.35
N LEU A 8 1.99 -20.97 3.65
CA LEU A 8 3.03 -21.94 3.34
C LEU A 8 3.43 -21.82 1.86
N PRO A 9 4.73 -21.75 1.53
CA PRO A 9 5.20 -21.86 0.14
C PRO A 9 4.63 -23.11 -0.54
N ARG A 10 4.29 -22.98 -1.82
CA ARG A 10 3.81 -24.12 -2.61
C ARG A 10 4.97 -25.03 -3.00
N ASN A 11 4.74 -26.35 -3.01
CA ASN A 11 5.67 -27.37 -3.50
C ASN A 11 7.02 -27.38 -2.77
N ILE A 12 7.01 -27.24 -1.44
CA ILE A 12 8.20 -27.40 -0.60
C ILE A 12 8.80 -28.80 -0.83
N PRO A 13 10.08 -28.92 -1.21
CA PRO A 13 10.74 -30.22 -1.34
C PRO A 13 10.74 -30.99 -0.01
N GLU A 14 10.59 -32.32 -0.04
CA GLU A 14 10.48 -33.16 1.18
C GLU A 14 11.65 -32.97 2.17
N ASN A 15 12.85 -32.67 1.68
CA ASN A 15 14.05 -32.46 2.50
C ASN A 15 14.38 -30.97 2.73
N TYR A 16 13.45 -30.05 2.43
CA TYR A 16 13.65 -28.62 2.63
C TYR A 16 12.83 -28.14 3.82
N ARG A 17 13.49 -27.40 4.72
CA ARG A 17 12.86 -26.68 5.82
C ARG A 17 12.92 -25.20 5.51
N CYS A 18 11.76 -24.58 5.35
CA CYS A 18 11.70 -23.17 4.99
C CYS A 18 11.91 -22.28 6.23
N PRO A 19 12.57 -21.11 6.07
CA PRO A 19 12.53 -20.07 7.08
C PRO A 19 11.09 -19.61 7.32
N ALA A 20 10.81 -19.10 8.52
CA ALA A 20 9.49 -18.60 8.88
C ALA A 20 9.53 -17.17 9.39
N VAL A 21 8.46 -16.41 9.13
CA VAL A 21 8.28 -15.05 9.66
C VAL A 21 6.96 -14.95 10.40
N LEU A 22 7.02 -14.56 11.68
CA LEU A 22 5.86 -14.15 12.46
C LEU A 22 5.59 -12.67 12.21
N VAL A 23 4.45 -12.34 11.63
CA VAL A 23 4.02 -10.99 11.32
C VAL A 23 3.03 -10.50 12.38
N ASN A 24 3.31 -9.37 13.02
CA ASN A 24 2.39 -8.69 13.94
C ASN A 24 1.61 -7.60 13.22
N HIS A 25 0.33 -7.44 13.59
CA HIS A 25 -0.58 -6.60 12.83
C HIS A 25 -0.65 -5.13 13.29
N ILE A 26 -1.01 -4.25 12.35
CA ILE A 26 -1.27 -2.83 12.58
C ILE A 26 -2.49 -2.61 13.48
N LEU A 27 -2.61 -1.39 14.02
CA LEU A 27 -3.74 -0.99 14.87
C LEU A 27 -5.10 -1.10 14.15
N HIS A 28 -5.15 -0.95 12.82
CA HIS A 28 -6.41 -0.96 12.07
C HIS A 28 -7.16 -2.30 12.19
N GLY A 29 -6.46 -3.44 12.13
CA GLY A 29 -7.02 -4.77 12.38
C GLY A 29 -7.90 -5.37 11.27
N ASN A 30 -7.79 -4.89 10.03
CA ASN A 30 -8.36 -5.55 8.83
C ASN A 30 -7.49 -6.72 8.33
N PHE A 31 -6.24 -6.76 8.78
CA PHE A 31 -5.21 -7.75 8.46
C PHE A 31 -4.69 -7.71 7.01
N ASP A 32 -4.96 -6.64 6.27
CA ASP A 32 -4.62 -6.55 4.84
C ASP A 32 -3.10 -6.43 4.62
N LEU A 33 -2.41 -5.63 5.43
CA LEU A 33 -0.96 -5.48 5.35
C LEU A 33 -0.25 -6.78 5.69
N GLU A 34 -0.75 -7.50 6.67
CA GLU A 34 -0.16 -8.73 7.19
C GLU A 34 -0.32 -9.85 6.17
N ARG A 35 -1.50 -9.97 5.57
CA ARG A 35 -1.71 -10.90 4.45
C ARG A 35 -0.84 -10.54 3.24
N MET A 36 -0.63 -9.25 2.94
CA MET A 36 0.32 -8.83 1.90
C MET A 36 1.76 -9.25 2.23
N MET A 37 2.22 -9.02 3.46
CA MET A 37 3.56 -9.43 3.92
C MET A 37 3.71 -10.95 3.84
N CYS A 38 2.76 -11.69 4.41
CA CYS A 38 2.81 -13.15 4.42
C CYS A 38 2.75 -13.76 3.01
N THR A 39 1.90 -13.23 2.13
CA THR A 39 1.79 -13.69 0.74
C THR A 39 3.08 -13.42 -0.04
N SER A 40 3.65 -12.23 0.14
CA SER A 40 4.91 -11.84 -0.52
C SER A 40 6.07 -12.74 -0.09
N LEU A 41 6.15 -13.05 1.21
CA LEU A 41 7.16 -13.97 1.76
C LEU A 41 6.95 -15.42 1.29
N ALA A 42 5.71 -15.92 1.31
CA ALA A 42 5.36 -17.27 0.86
C ALA A 42 5.68 -17.51 -0.62
N ASN A 43 5.43 -16.51 -1.47
CA ASN A 43 5.79 -16.56 -2.89
C ASN A 43 7.30 -16.61 -3.12
N GLN A 44 8.10 -16.22 -2.14
CA GLN A 44 9.56 -16.22 -2.20
C GLN A 44 10.19 -17.44 -1.49
N GLY A 45 9.38 -18.36 -0.96
CA GLY A 45 9.88 -19.59 -0.32
C GLY A 45 10.04 -19.52 1.19
N LEU A 46 9.46 -18.51 1.84
CA LEU A 46 9.41 -18.40 3.30
C LEU A 46 8.01 -18.70 3.82
N ALA A 47 7.89 -19.54 4.84
CA ALA A 47 6.65 -19.60 5.60
C ALA A 47 6.39 -18.26 6.29
N ALA A 48 5.12 -17.88 6.41
CA ALA A 48 4.75 -16.69 7.14
C ALA A 48 3.43 -16.88 7.86
N MET A 49 3.29 -16.25 9.02
CA MET A 49 2.05 -16.31 9.79
C MET A 49 1.80 -15.00 10.47
N PHE A 50 0.54 -14.63 10.65
CA PHE A 50 0.17 -13.61 11.62
C PHE A 50 -0.88 -14.17 12.57
N ILE A 51 -0.86 -13.65 13.80
CA ILE A 51 -1.85 -13.96 14.84
C ILE A 51 -2.64 -12.70 15.18
N MET A 52 -3.90 -12.87 15.54
CA MET A 52 -4.74 -11.78 16.03
C MET A 52 -4.37 -11.47 17.48
N LEU A 53 -3.94 -10.24 17.75
CA LEU A 53 -3.66 -9.74 19.10
C LEU A 53 -4.95 -9.71 19.95
N PRO A 54 -4.85 -9.61 21.28
CA PRO A 54 -6.03 -9.56 22.14
C PRO A 54 -7.01 -8.46 21.72
N TYR A 55 -8.31 -8.77 21.74
CA TYR A 55 -9.41 -7.87 21.32
C TYR A 55 -9.51 -7.58 19.81
N TYR A 56 -8.71 -8.23 18.95
CA TYR A 56 -8.81 -8.10 17.50
C TYR A 56 -9.50 -9.30 16.83
N GLY A 57 -10.14 -9.04 15.69
CA GLY A 57 -10.81 -10.07 14.88
C GLY A 57 -11.75 -10.94 15.71
N GLU A 58 -11.59 -12.26 15.61
CA GLU A 58 -12.40 -13.22 16.37
C GLU A 58 -12.19 -13.12 17.90
N ARG A 59 -11.06 -12.56 18.34
CA ARG A 59 -10.77 -12.35 19.77
C ARG A 59 -11.48 -11.14 20.35
N GLY A 60 -12.07 -10.27 19.52
CA GLY A 60 -12.91 -9.16 19.96
C GLY A 60 -14.33 -9.58 20.33
N GLY A 61 -14.79 -10.77 19.94
CA GLY A 61 -16.15 -11.26 20.22
C GLY A 61 -17.27 -10.33 19.68
N GLY A 62 -17.00 -9.63 18.57
CA GLY A 62 -17.90 -8.62 17.98
C GLY A 62 -17.91 -7.28 18.72
N LYS A 63 -17.06 -7.09 19.73
CA LYS A 63 -16.95 -5.87 20.53
C LYS A 63 -15.79 -5.00 20.04
N ALA A 64 -15.79 -3.72 20.44
CA ALA A 64 -14.76 -2.77 20.02
C ALA A 64 -13.39 -3.11 20.63
N ARG A 65 -12.31 -2.96 19.85
CA ARG A 65 -10.92 -3.15 20.33
C ARG A 65 -10.56 -2.27 21.54
N THR A 66 -11.25 -1.16 21.72
CA THR A 66 -11.08 -0.24 22.87
C THR A 66 -11.48 -0.87 24.20
N GLN A 67 -12.03 -2.10 24.21
CA GLN A 67 -12.25 -2.84 25.46
C GLN A 67 -10.97 -3.15 26.23
N ALA A 68 -9.84 -3.28 25.53
CA ALA A 68 -8.53 -3.36 26.18
C ALA A 68 -8.28 -2.13 27.06
N LEU A 69 -8.89 -0.98 26.75
CA LEU A 69 -8.71 0.29 27.45
C LEU A 69 -9.81 0.55 28.50
N GLU A 70 -10.56 -0.46 28.93
CA GLU A 70 -11.62 -0.30 29.95
C GLU A 70 -11.08 0.04 31.34
N ASN A 71 -9.90 -0.46 31.70
CA ASN A 71 -9.14 -0.12 32.92
C ASN A 71 -7.65 -0.45 32.74
N ALA A 72 -6.82 -0.06 33.72
CA ALA A 72 -5.37 -0.25 33.68
C ALA A 72 -4.96 -1.73 33.59
N ASP A 73 -5.54 -2.57 34.45
CA ASP A 73 -5.19 -4.00 34.51
C ASP A 73 -5.46 -4.69 33.18
N LYS A 74 -6.66 -4.53 32.61
CA LYS A 74 -7.02 -5.09 31.30
C LYS A 74 -6.10 -4.59 30.20
N PHE A 75 -5.71 -3.32 30.25
CA PHE A 75 -4.82 -2.76 29.25
C PHE A 75 -3.45 -3.43 29.28
N ILE A 76 -2.83 -3.51 30.46
CA ILE A 76 -1.52 -4.14 30.65
C ILE A 76 -1.59 -5.64 30.35
N GLU A 77 -2.60 -6.34 30.87
CA GLU A 77 -2.84 -7.76 30.58
C GLU A 77 -2.97 -8.02 29.08
N SER A 78 -3.64 -7.14 28.34
CA SER A 78 -3.79 -7.29 26.88
C SER A 78 -2.45 -7.23 26.15
N LEU A 79 -1.53 -6.36 26.60
CA LEU A 79 -0.22 -6.24 25.98
C LEU A 79 0.68 -7.43 26.34
N GLN A 80 0.68 -7.82 27.62
CA GLN A 80 1.41 -9.00 28.10
C GLN A 80 0.93 -10.28 27.41
N GLN A 81 -0.38 -10.45 27.27
CA GLN A 81 -0.97 -11.59 26.56
C GLN A 81 -0.55 -11.60 25.09
N GLY A 82 -0.49 -10.44 24.42
CA GLY A 82 0.02 -10.34 23.05
C GLY A 82 1.47 -10.83 22.90
N ILE A 83 2.33 -10.55 23.88
CA ILE A 83 3.71 -11.05 23.92
C ILE A 83 3.72 -12.58 24.10
N LEU A 84 2.92 -13.11 25.03
CA LEU A 84 2.81 -14.55 25.27
C LEU A 84 2.25 -15.29 24.05
N ASP A 85 1.29 -14.69 23.34
CA ASP A 85 0.71 -15.24 22.12
C ASP A 85 1.77 -15.34 21.01
N ASN A 86 2.64 -14.33 20.88
CA ASN A 86 3.77 -14.36 19.95
C ASN A 86 4.76 -15.50 20.28
N ARG A 87 5.12 -15.66 21.55
CA ARG A 87 5.98 -16.78 21.99
C ARG A 87 5.36 -18.14 21.68
N ARG A 88 4.05 -18.27 21.86
CA ARG A 88 3.33 -19.50 21.51
C ARG A 88 3.27 -19.74 20.00
N ALA A 89 3.17 -18.70 19.19
CA ALA A 89 3.28 -18.82 17.74
C ALA A 89 4.68 -19.30 17.31
N VAL A 90 5.74 -18.81 17.97
CA VAL A 90 7.10 -19.33 17.76
C VAL A 90 7.19 -20.81 18.15
N ASP A 91 6.59 -21.25 19.26
CA ASP A 91 6.53 -22.68 19.61
C ASP A 91 5.87 -23.52 18.52
N LEU A 92 4.74 -23.02 17.97
CA LEU A 92 4.03 -23.69 16.89
C LEU A 92 4.91 -23.82 15.65
N LEU A 93 5.56 -22.73 15.22
CA LEU A 93 6.49 -22.74 14.09
C LEU A 93 7.66 -23.71 14.32
N CYS A 94 8.28 -23.70 15.50
CA CYS A 94 9.36 -24.63 15.85
C CYS A 94 8.92 -26.10 15.82
N SER A 95 7.65 -26.39 16.13
CA SER A 95 7.13 -27.77 16.15
C SER A 95 6.92 -28.40 14.77
N ARG A 96 6.92 -27.59 13.71
CA ARG A 96 6.60 -28.06 12.36
C ARG A 96 7.82 -28.68 11.67
N SER A 97 7.62 -29.80 10.97
CA SER A 97 8.70 -30.50 10.28
C SER A 97 9.21 -29.79 9.02
N ASP A 98 8.39 -28.91 8.44
CA ASP A 98 8.65 -28.13 7.22
C ASP A 98 9.22 -26.73 7.50
N ILE A 99 9.46 -26.37 8.77
CA ILE A 99 10.02 -25.09 9.22
C ILE A 99 11.41 -25.32 9.81
N ASP A 100 12.34 -24.42 9.49
CA ASP A 100 13.66 -24.37 10.13
C ASP A 100 13.55 -23.56 11.44
N PRO A 101 13.63 -24.21 12.62
CA PRO A 101 13.49 -23.52 13.91
C PRO A 101 14.63 -22.53 14.19
N ALA A 102 15.76 -22.63 13.48
CA ALA A 102 16.88 -21.70 13.60
C ALA A 102 16.69 -20.43 12.74
N ARG A 103 15.68 -20.40 11.87
CA ARG A 103 15.41 -19.30 10.93
C ARG A 103 13.99 -18.76 11.07
N ILE A 104 13.60 -18.49 12.32
CA ILE A 104 12.34 -17.81 12.64
C ILE A 104 12.63 -16.34 12.88
N GLY A 105 12.05 -15.47 12.05
CA GLY A 105 12.09 -14.03 12.25
C GLY A 105 10.74 -13.44 12.61
N VAL A 106 10.74 -12.13 12.89
CA VAL A 106 9.53 -11.37 13.21
C VAL A 106 9.45 -10.11 12.35
N ALA A 107 8.24 -9.72 11.95
CA ALA A 107 8.02 -8.48 11.20
C ALA A 107 6.73 -7.79 11.63
N GLY A 108 6.61 -6.51 11.33
CA GLY A 108 5.34 -5.81 11.48
C GLY A 108 5.40 -4.36 11.03
N GLY A 109 4.21 -3.79 10.81
CA GLY A 109 4.02 -2.37 10.52
C GLY A 109 3.42 -1.63 11.72
N SER A 110 3.82 -0.38 12.01
CA SER A 110 3.20 0.48 13.03
C SER A 110 3.10 -0.22 14.40
N LEU A 111 1.89 -0.44 14.95
CA LEU A 111 1.68 -1.27 16.17
C LEU A 111 2.36 -2.65 16.08
N GLY A 112 2.33 -3.27 14.89
CA GLY A 112 2.99 -4.54 14.65
C GLY A 112 4.50 -4.45 14.75
N ALA A 113 5.11 -3.35 14.31
CA ALA A 113 6.54 -3.10 14.47
C ALA A 113 6.90 -2.90 15.95
N ILE A 114 6.09 -2.13 16.68
CA ILE A 114 6.25 -1.93 18.14
C ILE A 114 6.20 -3.28 18.87
N MET A 115 5.15 -4.07 18.62
CA MET A 115 5.01 -5.41 19.23
C MET A 115 6.19 -6.33 18.84
N SER A 116 6.60 -6.32 17.57
CA SER A 116 7.72 -7.14 17.11
C SER A 116 9.03 -6.77 17.80
N ALA A 117 9.29 -5.48 17.98
CA ALA A 117 10.46 -4.97 18.70
C ALA A 117 10.41 -5.38 20.18
N THR A 118 9.25 -5.27 20.83
CA THR A 118 9.05 -5.74 22.20
C THR A 118 9.30 -7.25 22.32
N VAL A 119 8.70 -8.05 21.44
CA VAL A 119 8.80 -9.52 21.49
C VAL A 119 10.25 -9.99 21.34
N CYS A 120 11.12 -9.28 20.62
CA CYS A 120 12.54 -9.63 20.52
C CYS A 120 13.24 -9.72 21.89
N GLY A 121 12.82 -8.93 22.88
CA GLY A 121 13.35 -8.99 24.25
C GLY A 121 12.83 -10.19 25.05
N TYR A 122 11.63 -10.69 24.72
CA TYR A 122 10.98 -11.80 25.43
C TYR A 122 11.13 -13.14 24.73
N GLU A 123 11.55 -13.20 23.47
CA GLU A 123 11.64 -14.42 22.67
C GLU A 123 13.01 -14.54 21.99
N PRO A 124 14.01 -15.14 22.67
CA PRO A 124 15.39 -15.19 22.18
C PRO A 124 15.56 -16.07 20.92
N ARG A 125 14.58 -16.90 20.58
CA ARG A 125 14.58 -17.70 19.34
C ARG A 125 14.31 -16.86 18.09
N ILE A 126 13.86 -15.62 18.23
CA ILE A 126 13.77 -14.70 17.10
C ILE A 126 15.18 -14.41 16.60
N GLU A 127 15.40 -14.80 15.36
CA GLU A 127 16.68 -14.74 14.70
C GLU A 127 16.90 -13.40 13.98
N ARG A 128 15.83 -12.75 13.50
CA ARG A 128 15.88 -11.39 12.93
C ARG A 128 14.55 -10.65 13.03
N ALA A 129 14.60 -9.33 12.93
CA ALA A 129 13.43 -8.46 13.04
C ALA A 129 13.38 -7.39 11.93
N PHE A 130 12.21 -7.25 11.30
CA PHE A 130 11.92 -6.20 10.32
C PHE A 130 10.83 -5.27 10.85
N LEU A 131 11.14 -3.99 11.03
CA LEU A 131 10.27 -3.00 11.67
C LEU A 131 9.92 -1.90 10.66
N LEU A 132 8.66 -1.88 10.19
CA LEU A 132 8.15 -0.84 9.31
C LEU A 132 7.32 0.17 10.12
N LEU A 133 7.67 1.45 10.08
CA LEU A 133 7.01 2.52 10.85
C LEU A 133 6.96 2.22 12.37
N GLY A 134 8.03 1.63 12.91
CA GLY A 134 8.15 1.30 14.34
C GLY A 134 8.81 2.41 15.15
N GLY A 135 8.65 2.38 16.46
CA GLY A 135 9.30 3.29 17.40
C GLY A 135 9.23 2.81 18.84
N GLY A 136 9.99 3.44 19.72
CA GLY A 136 9.98 3.22 21.16
C GLY A 136 9.36 4.39 21.90
N ASN A 137 9.40 4.39 23.24
CA ASN A 137 8.80 5.44 24.07
C ASN A 137 7.28 5.48 23.90
N LEU A 138 6.63 4.40 24.33
CA LEU A 138 5.18 4.19 24.25
C LEU A 138 4.42 5.30 24.97
N GLU A 139 4.96 5.84 26.07
CA GLU A 139 4.38 6.99 26.76
C GLU A 139 4.28 8.21 25.82
N LYS A 140 5.37 8.54 25.12
CA LYS A 140 5.42 9.64 24.16
C LYS A 140 4.57 9.37 22.93
N ILE A 141 4.57 8.15 22.38
CA ILE A 141 3.72 7.76 21.26
C ILE A 141 2.24 7.91 21.65
N PHE A 142 1.82 7.32 22.78
CA PHE A 142 0.42 7.37 23.20
C PHE A 142 -0.01 8.78 23.58
N ALA A 143 0.89 9.64 24.08
CA ALA A 143 0.59 11.04 24.35
C ALA A 143 0.55 11.93 23.08
N HIS A 144 1.12 11.49 21.96
CA HIS A 144 1.19 12.26 20.72
C HIS A 144 -0.21 12.55 20.16
N PRO A 145 -0.54 13.77 19.68
CA PRO A 145 -1.90 14.15 19.26
C PRO A 145 -2.32 13.61 17.86
N ALA A 146 -2.21 12.31 17.63
CA ALA A 146 -2.74 11.64 16.44
C ALA A 146 -4.15 11.09 16.67
N ARG A 147 -4.89 10.78 15.58
CA ARG A 147 -6.22 10.13 15.66
C ARG A 147 -6.11 8.73 16.29
N GLU A 148 -5.06 7.99 15.95
CA GLU A 148 -4.87 6.59 16.34
C GLU A 148 -4.62 6.43 17.83
N THR A 149 -3.90 7.40 18.40
CA THR A 149 -3.51 7.44 19.81
C THR A 149 -4.57 8.12 20.68
N LYS A 150 -5.64 8.69 20.10
CA LYS A 150 -6.70 9.42 20.83
C LYS A 150 -7.31 8.57 21.96
N ALA A 151 -7.68 7.32 21.67
CA ALA A 151 -8.28 6.44 22.66
C ALA A 151 -7.33 6.18 23.84
N PHE A 152 -6.02 6.07 23.58
CA PHE A 152 -5.00 5.90 24.62
C PHE A 152 -4.78 7.18 25.42
N ARG A 153 -4.77 8.36 24.78
CA ARG A 153 -4.71 9.65 25.48
C ARG A 153 -5.90 9.83 26.42
N ASP A 154 -7.11 9.62 25.92
CA ASP A 154 -8.34 9.73 26.70
C ASP A 154 -8.34 8.72 27.86
N PHE A 155 -7.84 7.51 27.60
CA PHE A 155 -7.65 6.48 28.61
C PHE A 155 -6.70 6.93 29.72
N LEU A 156 -5.50 7.42 29.40
CA LEU A 156 -4.53 7.87 30.40
C LEU A 156 -5.01 9.11 31.16
N ALA A 157 -5.77 9.99 30.50
CA ALA A 157 -6.32 11.20 31.12
C ALA A 157 -7.42 10.92 32.14
N ARG A 158 -8.13 9.78 32.04
CA ARG A 158 -9.19 9.40 32.99
C ARG A 158 -8.69 8.66 34.23
N LEU A 159 -7.44 8.18 34.22
CA LEU A 159 -6.82 7.54 35.37
C LEU A 159 -6.47 8.59 36.43
N ASN A 160 -6.59 8.22 37.70
CA ASN A 160 -6.05 9.06 38.77
C ASN A 160 -4.50 9.09 38.72
N PRO A 161 -3.83 10.04 39.41
CA PRO A 161 -2.37 10.18 39.31
C PRO A 161 -1.57 8.90 39.67
N GLU A 162 -2.01 8.17 40.70
CA GLU A 162 -1.36 6.93 41.16
C GLU A 162 -1.52 5.81 40.13
N GLN A 163 -2.75 5.54 39.69
CA GLN A 163 -3.05 4.56 38.64
C GLN A 163 -2.31 4.86 37.34
N ARG A 164 -2.23 6.14 36.97
CA ARG A 164 -1.49 6.58 35.78
C ARG A 164 0.00 6.28 35.93
N GLN A 165 0.59 6.60 37.08
CA GLN A 165 2.00 6.33 37.34
C GLN A 165 2.30 4.82 37.29
N GLU A 166 1.46 3.99 37.93
CA GLU A 166 1.59 2.53 37.90
C GLU A 166 1.42 1.97 36.49
N THR A 167 0.41 2.41 35.76
CA THR A 167 0.17 1.99 34.37
C THR A 167 1.36 2.32 33.47
N LEU A 168 1.93 3.53 33.61
CA LEU A 168 3.10 3.94 32.84
C LEU A 168 4.36 3.15 33.25
N ALA A 169 4.50 2.78 34.52
CA ALA A 169 5.60 1.93 34.98
C ALA A 169 5.51 0.52 34.38
N GLU A 170 4.32 -0.08 34.32
CA GLU A 170 4.11 -1.37 33.63
C GLU A 170 4.30 -1.25 32.12
N LEU A 171 3.82 -0.17 31.51
CA LEU A 171 4.00 0.09 30.09
C LEU A 171 5.48 0.19 29.71
N ARG A 172 6.32 0.80 30.55
CA ARG A 172 7.77 0.86 30.32
C ARG A 172 8.41 -0.52 30.26
N LYS A 173 7.93 -1.51 31.02
CA LYS A 173 8.51 -2.86 31.01
C LYS A 173 8.37 -3.56 29.66
N ILE A 174 7.33 -3.22 28.90
CA ILE A 174 7.04 -3.78 27.58
C ILE A 174 7.36 -2.81 26.44
N ASP A 175 7.93 -1.65 26.75
CA ASP A 175 8.38 -0.67 25.75
C ASP A 175 9.54 -1.25 24.93
N PRO A 176 9.57 -1.09 23.59
CA PRO A 176 10.73 -1.47 22.78
C PRO A 176 12.07 -0.94 23.30
N LEU A 177 12.10 0.25 23.93
CA LEU A 177 13.30 0.83 24.51
C LEU A 177 13.89 -0.01 25.65
N THR A 178 13.06 -0.67 26.45
CA THR A 178 13.55 -1.55 27.52
C THR A 178 14.01 -2.91 26.99
N GLN A 179 13.74 -3.20 25.71
CA GLN A 179 14.22 -4.40 25.01
C GLN A 179 15.47 -4.13 24.14
N ALA A 180 16.09 -2.97 24.31
CA ALA A 180 17.20 -2.48 23.50
C ALA A 180 18.39 -3.46 23.40
N GLU A 181 18.71 -4.20 24.45
CA GLU A 181 19.81 -5.18 24.42
C GLU A 181 19.57 -6.28 23.38
N ALA A 182 18.35 -6.84 23.35
CA ALA A 182 18.00 -7.87 22.38
C ALA A 182 18.00 -7.31 20.95
N LEU A 183 17.50 -6.08 20.76
CA LEU A 183 17.52 -5.41 19.46
C LEU A 183 18.95 -5.09 19.01
N ARG A 184 19.83 -4.67 19.92
CA ARG A 184 21.25 -4.41 19.64
C ARG A 184 22.01 -5.67 19.26
N ARG A 185 21.72 -6.80 19.90
CA ARG A 185 22.24 -8.11 19.48
C ARG A 185 21.86 -8.43 18.03
N LEU A 186 20.62 -8.15 17.63
CA LEU A 186 20.17 -8.35 16.25
C LEU A 186 20.85 -7.35 15.29
N SER A 187 20.87 -6.07 15.64
CA SER A 187 21.45 -5.00 14.82
C SER A 187 22.92 -5.23 14.49
N THR A 188 23.73 -5.55 15.51
CA THR A 188 25.18 -5.81 15.34
C THR A 188 25.50 -6.99 14.42
N GLN A 189 24.53 -7.87 14.17
CA GLN A 189 24.65 -9.01 13.26
C GLN A 189 24.03 -8.75 11.88
N GLY A 190 23.54 -7.53 11.62
CA GLY A 190 22.78 -7.20 10.41
C GLY A 190 21.39 -7.87 10.36
N LYS A 191 20.83 -8.21 11.52
CA LYS A 191 19.56 -8.94 11.69
C LYS A 191 18.44 -8.09 12.27
N LEU A 192 18.60 -6.77 12.25
CA LEU A 192 17.54 -5.80 12.52
C LEU A 192 17.47 -4.83 11.34
N LYS A 193 16.26 -4.57 10.84
CA LYS A 193 16.02 -3.55 9.81
C LYS A 193 14.87 -2.65 10.24
N MET A 194 15.07 -1.33 10.14
CA MET A 194 14.07 -0.31 10.43
C MET A 194 13.84 0.56 9.19
N ILE A 195 12.57 0.71 8.79
CA ILE A 195 12.16 1.62 7.72
C ILE A 195 11.06 2.52 8.27
N CYS A 196 11.27 3.84 8.24
CA CYS A 196 10.31 4.81 8.79
C CYS A 196 10.02 5.93 7.80
N ALA A 197 8.80 6.47 7.86
CA ALA A 197 8.39 7.67 7.14
C ALA A 197 9.02 8.91 7.79
N ALA A 198 9.62 9.81 7.01
CA ALA A 198 10.31 10.98 7.53
C ALA A 198 9.34 12.03 8.10
N GLU A 199 8.10 12.09 7.58
CA GLU A 199 7.05 13.00 8.00
C GLU A 199 5.92 12.28 8.77
N ASP A 200 6.23 11.16 9.45
CA ASP A 200 5.25 10.35 10.18
C ASP A 200 4.54 11.14 11.29
N GLU A 201 3.24 11.35 11.11
CA GLU A 201 2.37 12.10 12.01
C GLU A 201 1.69 11.24 13.09
N VAL A 202 1.94 9.92 13.10
CA VAL A 202 1.32 8.96 14.04
C VAL A 202 2.36 8.39 15.00
N ILE A 203 3.47 7.89 14.47
CA ILE A 203 4.65 7.44 15.21
C ILE A 203 5.74 8.49 14.97
N PRO A 204 5.91 9.47 15.88
CA PRO A 204 6.80 10.59 15.64
C PRO A 204 8.21 10.12 15.28
N PRO A 205 8.88 10.70 14.26
CA PRO A 205 10.25 10.33 13.88
C PRO A 205 11.22 10.28 15.05
N SER A 206 11.05 11.18 16.03
CA SER A 206 11.85 11.16 17.26
C SER A 206 11.73 9.85 18.07
N CYS A 207 10.55 9.23 18.13
CA CYS A 207 10.35 7.94 18.82
C CYS A 207 11.00 6.79 18.05
N SER A 208 11.00 6.85 16.72
CA SER A 208 11.72 5.92 15.85
C SER A 208 13.23 6.05 16.03
N SER A 209 13.75 7.29 16.05
CA SER A 209 15.16 7.59 16.30
C SER A 209 15.63 7.13 17.69
N GLU A 210 14.84 7.39 18.74
CA GLU A 210 15.15 6.91 20.10
C GLU A 210 15.32 5.39 20.15
N LEU A 211 14.45 4.64 19.47
CA LEU A 211 14.57 3.17 19.38
C LEU A 211 15.78 2.73 18.56
N ALA A 212 16.02 3.37 17.42
CA ALA A 212 17.14 3.05 16.56
C ALA A 212 18.49 3.31 17.25
N GLU A 213 18.62 4.41 17.99
CA GLU A 213 19.79 4.71 18.82
C GLU A 213 19.98 3.66 19.92
N ALA A 214 18.90 3.31 20.63
CA ALA A 214 18.92 2.29 21.67
C ALA A 214 19.28 0.90 21.13
N ALA A 215 18.86 0.58 19.89
CA ALA A 215 19.20 -0.67 19.20
C ALA A 215 20.55 -0.60 18.46
N GLY A 216 21.16 0.57 18.28
CA GLY A 216 22.30 0.74 17.38
C GLY A 216 21.99 0.33 15.94
N CYS A 217 20.80 0.70 15.44
CA CYS A 217 20.31 0.43 14.09
C CYS A 217 20.26 1.72 13.28
N GLU A 218 20.60 1.66 11.99
CA GLU A 218 20.29 2.76 11.07
C GLU A 218 18.86 2.64 10.57
N ILE A 219 18.18 3.78 10.41
CA ILE A 219 16.83 3.85 9.84
C ILE A 219 16.94 4.18 8.36
N ILE A 220 16.23 3.43 7.53
CA ILE A 220 15.92 3.84 6.16
C ILE A 220 14.75 4.82 6.22
N TRP A 221 15.03 6.11 6.02
CA TRP A 221 14.02 7.15 5.99
C TRP A 221 13.38 7.28 4.61
N LEU A 222 12.05 7.23 4.55
CA LEU A 222 11.27 7.47 3.35
C LEU A 222 10.84 8.95 3.33
N PRO A 223 11.43 9.79 2.47
CA PRO A 223 11.13 11.22 2.43
C PRO A 223 9.82 11.52 1.70
N GLY A 224 9.14 12.60 2.09
CA GLY A 224 7.93 13.10 1.43
C GLY A 224 6.67 12.27 1.70
N VAL A 225 6.69 11.41 2.72
CA VAL A 225 5.56 10.55 3.11
C VAL A 225 5.36 10.54 4.62
N GLY A 226 4.11 10.50 5.05
CA GLY A 226 3.68 10.29 6.43
C GLY A 226 3.21 8.86 6.67
N HIS A 227 2.54 8.62 7.80
CA HIS A 227 2.17 7.28 8.26
C HIS A 227 1.27 6.53 7.29
N TYR A 228 0.36 7.25 6.62
CA TYR A 228 -0.57 6.68 5.65
C TYR A 228 -0.02 6.72 4.23
N THR A 229 0.62 7.82 3.84
CA THR A 229 1.09 8.00 2.46
C THR A 229 2.32 7.15 2.15
N VAL A 230 2.95 6.53 3.16
CA VAL A 230 3.95 5.47 2.95
C VAL A 230 3.43 4.29 2.12
N ALA A 231 2.12 4.09 2.02
CA ALA A 231 1.52 3.08 1.14
C ALA A 231 1.94 3.27 -0.33
N SER A 232 2.22 4.51 -0.76
CA SER A 232 2.79 4.80 -2.08
C SER A 232 4.19 4.22 -2.29
N GLN A 233 4.93 3.96 -1.20
CA GLN A 233 6.27 3.35 -1.17
C GLN A 233 6.22 1.86 -0.83
N SER A 234 5.05 1.23 -0.90
CA SER A 234 4.86 -0.19 -0.56
C SER A 234 5.77 -1.10 -1.38
N ALA A 235 5.91 -0.88 -2.68
CA ALA A 235 6.77 -1.70 -3.55
C ALA A 235 8.22 -1.77 -3.02
N PHE A 236 8.78 -0.63 -2.59
CA PHE A 236 10.09 -0.57 -1.96
C PHE A 236 10.12 -1.31 -0.63
N ALA A 237 9.18 -1.03 0.28
CA ALA A 237 9.12 -1.68 1.58
C ALA A 237 8.99 -3.20 1.51
N PHE A 238 8.21 -3.72 0.55
CA PHE A 238 8.06 -5.16 0.32
C PHE A 238 9.30 -5.80 -0.32
N ALA A 239 9.99 -5.09 -1.22
CA ALA A 239 11.27 -5.56 -1.75
C ALA A 239 12.31 -5.69 -0.61
N GLU A 240 12.43 -4.66 0.22
CA GLU A 240 13.31 -4.67 1.40
C GLU A 240 12.96 -5.78 2.41
N LEU A 241 11.66 -6.04 2.62
CA LEU A 241 11.16 -7.13 3.46
C LEU A 241 11.63 -8.49 2.89
N ILE A 242 11.36 -8.75 1.61
CA ILE A 242 11.71 -10.00 0.95
C ILE A 242 13.22 -10.22 0.99
N ASP A 243 14.00 -9.21 0.61
CA ASP A 243 15.46 -9.29 0.55
C ASP A 243 16.04 -9.56 1.94
N PHE A 244 15.54 -8.87 2.97
CA PHE A 244 16.02 -9.02 4.34
C PHE A 244 15.84 -10.45 4.90
N PHE A 245 14.71 -11.09 4.60
CA PHE A 245 14.46 -12.46 5.07
C PHE A 245 15.04 -13.54 4.15
N SER A 246 15.25 -13.25 2.86
CA SER A 246 15.69 -14.24 1.88
C SER A 246 17.21 -14.34 1.71
N GLN A 247 17.99 -13.29 1.95
CA GLN A 247 19.39 -13.23 1.49
C GLN A 247 20.46 -13.63 2.52
N ASN A 248 20.12 -13.79 3.80
CA ASN A 248 21.14 -14.06 4.83
C ASN A 248 20.73 -15.20 5.76
N PRO A 249 21.13 -16.47 5.56
CA PRO A 249 21.72 -16.97 4.34
C PRO A 249 20.67 -17.04 3.23
N ALA A 250 21.15 -16.92 1.98
CA ALA A 250 20.33 -17.05 0.79
C ALA A 250 19.46 -18.31 0.85
N LEU A 251 18.21 -18.21 0.39
CA LEU A 251 17.36 -19.37 0.22
C LEU A 251 17.99 -20.33 -0.81
N SER A 252 18.13 -21.60 -0.46
CA SER A 252 18.61 -22.62 -1.39
C SER A 252 17.50 -23.12 -2.33
N TRP A 253 16.26 -22.71 -2.09
CA TRP A 253 15.10 -23.03 -2.90
C TRP A 253 14.09 -21.88 -2.86
N GLN A 254 13.45 -21.64 -4.01
CA GLN A 254 12.30 -20.76 -4.14
C GLN A 254 11.20 -21.47 -4.94
N PRO A 255 9.91 -21.15 -4.71
CA PRO A 255 8.82 -21.67 -5.50
C PRO A 255 8.99 -21.25 -6.96
N LYS A 256 8.97 -22.20 -7.90
CA LYS A 256 8.98 -21.87 -9.33
C LYS A 256 7.65 -21.21 -9.72
N ALA A 257 7.73 -20.04 -10.33
CA ALA A 257 6.57 -19.42 -10.96
C ALA A 257 6.16 -20.23 -12.20
N GLY A 258 5.19 -21.13 -12.07
CA GLY A 258 4.44 -21.65 -13.24
C GLY A 258 4.43 -23.15 -13.55
N GLU A 259 4.81 -24.07 -12.65
CA GLU A 259 4.83 -25.51 -12.98
C GLU A 259 3.53 -26.30 -12.69
N ALA A 260 2.48 -25.69 -12.15
CA ALA A 260 1.15 -26.29 -12.16
C ALA A 260 0.36 -25.73 -13.36
N ALA A 261 -0.45 -26.56 -14.01
CA ALA A 261 -1.54 -26.07 -14.86
C ALA A 261 -2.32 -25.05 -14.03
N VAL A 262 -2.08 -23.77 -14.30
CA VAL A 262 -2.62 -22.69 -13.47
C VAL A 262 -4.12 -22.75 -13.68
N ASP A 263 -4.84 -23.20 -12.66
CA ASP A 263 -6.29 -23.22 -12.72
C ASP A 263 -6.78 -21.82 -13.07
N LEU A 264 -7.95 -21.77 -13.70
CA LEU A 264 -8.45 -20.53 -14.28
C LEU A 264 -8.60 -19.42 -13.23
N GLU A 265 -8.92 -19.78 -11.98
CA GLU A 265 -9.02 -18.84 -10.87
C GLU A 265 -7.66 -18.22 -10.55
N THR A 266 -6.61 -19.03 -10.35
CA THR A 266 -5.25 -18.54 -10.13
C THR A 266 -4.77 -17.66 -11.28
N ARG A 267 -5.09 -18.02 -12.55
CA ARG A 267 -4.76 -17.19 -13.72
C ARG A 267 -5.49 -15.84 -13.65
N GLY A 268 -6.78 -15.84 -13.34
CA GLY A 268 -7.56 -14.60 -13.20
C GLY A 268 -7.03 -13.69 -12.11
N ILE A 269 -6.67 -14.23 -10.95
CA ILE A 269 -6.17 -13.42 -9.84
C ILE A 269 -4.81 -12.78 -10.16
N ARG A 270 -3.94 -13.48 -10.88
CA ARG A 270 -2.70 -12.90 -11.41
C ARG A 270 -2.96 -11.76 -12.40
N LEU A 271 -3.91 -11.94 -13.32
CA LEU A 271 -4.29 -10.89 -14.27
C LEU A 271 -4.86 -9.66 -13.55
N LEU A 272 -5.64 -9.87 -12.49
CA LEU A 272 -6.16 -8.80 -11.65
C LEU A 272 -5.04 -8.04 -10.93
N GLY A 273 -4.08 -8.75 -10.35
CA GLY A 273 -2.90 -8.11 -9.73
C GLY A 273 -2.08 -7.32 -10.75
N ASN A 274 -1.86 -7.88 -11.94
CA ASN A 274 -1.20 -7.18 -13.04
C ASN A 274 -1.96 -5.90 -13.43
N PHE A 275 -3.28 -5.97 -13.56
CA PHE A 275 -4.12 -4.82 -13.89
C PHE A 275 -3.97 -3.68 -12.88
N PHE A 276 -4.06 -3.95 -11.58
CA PHE A 276 -3.92 -2.92 -10.55
C PHE A 276 -2.50 -2.36 -10.45
N ARG A 277 -1.48 -3.21 -10.59
CA ARG A 277 -0.09 -2.76 -10.65
C ARG A 277 0.13 -1.82 -11.84
N ASP A 278 -0.36 -2.18 -13.02
CA ASP A 278 -0.20 -1.38 -14.22
C ASP A 278 -0.94 -0.04 -14.09
N LEU A 279 -2.14 -0.01 -13.51
CA LEU A 279 -2.84 1.24 -13.12
C LEU A 279 -2.03 2.12 -12.17
N HIS A 280 -1.42 1.52 -11.14
CA HIS A 280 -0.52 2.25 -10.23
C HIS A 280 0.67 2.84 -11.00
N LEU A 281 1.29 2.07 -11.88
CA LEU A 281 2.42 2.54 -12.69
C LEU A 281 2.03 3.72 -13.57
N PHE A 282 0.89 3.65 -14.28
CA PHE A 282 0.37 4.75 -15.08
C PHE A 282 0.33 6.06 -14.30
N LEU A 283 -0.10 6.03 -13.05
CA LEU A 283 -0.26 7.22 -12.21
C LEU A 283 1.02 7.64 -11.48
N SER A 284 2.09 6.86 -11.52
CA SER A 284 3.31 7.09 -10.71
C SER A 284 4.45 7.63 -11.56
N ASP A 285 5.34 8.43 -10.97
CA ASP A 285 6.56 8.91 -11.63
C ASP A 285 7.62 7.79 -11.68
N SER A 286 7.39 6.82 -12.58
CA SER A 286 8.17 5.58 -12.67
C SER A 286 8.83 5.38 -14.03
N ALA A 287 8.66 6.34 -14.95
CA ALA A 287 9.30 6.34 -16.25
C ALA A 287 10.75 6.84 -16.14
N ILE A 288 11.67 6.21 -16.88
CA ILE A 288 13.11 6.53 -16.86
C ILE A 288 13.56 6.86 -18.27
N GLY A 289 14.34 7.94 -18.42
CA GLY A 289 14.91 8.35 -19.70
C GLY A 289 13.82 8.68 -20.73
N GLU A 290 13.89 8.06 -21.91
CA GLU A 290 12.97 8.29 -23.04
C GLU A 290 11.74 7.36 -23.02
N GLN A 291 11.52 6.65 -21.91
CA GLN A 291 10.36 5.79 -21.77
C GLN A 291 9.10 6.58 -21.38
N ALA A 292 7.96 6.11 -21.86
CA ALA A 292 6.65 6.53 -21.40
C ALA A 292 5.71 5.34 -21.22
N GLN A 293 4.61 5.63 -20.55
CA GLN A 293 3.50 4.72 -20.35
C GLN A 293 2.30 5.30 -21.08
N HIS A 294 1.55 4.46 -21.77
CA HIS A 294 0.42 4.86 -22.60
C HIS A 294 -0.83 4.09 -22.21
N LEU A 295 -1.89 4.84 -21.93
CA LEU A 295 -3.22 4.34 -21.63
C LEU A 295 -4.23 5.09 -22.48
N SER A 296 -5.04 4.38 -23.26
CA SER A 296 -6.19 5.00 -23.92
C SER A 296 -7.41 4.12 -23.87
N MET A 297 -8.58 4.76 -23.78
CA MET A 297 -9.84 4.07 -23.61
C MET A 297 -11.02 4.86 -24.18
N ASP A 298 -11.98 4.12 -24.73
CA ASP A 298 -13.33 4.63 -24.96
C ASP A 298 -14.14 4.40 -23.68
N LEU A 299 -14.84 5.44 -23.21
CA LEU A 299 -15.67 5.43 -22.02
C LEU A 299 -17.13 5.63 -22.44
N ALA A 300 -18.02 4.79 -21.93
CA ALA A 300 -19.45 5.04 -21.96
C ALA A 300 -19.99 5.06 -20.54
N PHE A 301 -20.68 6.11 -20.15
CA PHE A 301 -21.35 6.16 -18.85
C PHE A 301 -22.81 6.54 -18.99
N SER A 302 -23.66 5.85 -18.24
CA SER A 302 -25.07 6.15 -18.10
C SER A 302 -25.37 6.46 -16.63
N TYR A 303 -26.03 7.59 -16.39
CA TYR A 303 -26.43 8.02 -15.06
C TYR A 303 -27.82 8.65 -15.13
N LYS A 304 -28.74 8.17 -14.28
CA LYS A 304 -30.14 8.64 -14.21
C LYS A 304 -30.83 8.75 -15.59
N GLY A 305 -30.57 7.78 -16.48
CA GLY A 305 -31.19 7.68 -17.80
C GLY A 305 -30.55 8.53 -18.91
N GLN A 306 -29.48 9.27 -18.62
CA GLN A 306 -28.68 9.97 -19.64
C GLN A 306 -27.41 9.18 -19.92
N SER A 307 -27.12 8.94 -21.19
CA SER A 307 -25.94 8.22 -21.64
C SER A 307 -24.97 9.13 -22.37
N TYR A 308 -23.70 8.94 -22.09
CA TYR A 308 -22.61 9.76 -22.57
C TYR A 308 -21.48 8.86 -23.06
N GLN A 309 -20.81 9.31 -24.13
CA GLN A 309 -19.61 8.69 -24.67
C GLN A 309 -18.47 9.69 -24.53
N SER A 310 -17.27 9.18 -24.25
CA SER A 310 -16.07 9.97 -24.01
C SER A 310 -14.86 9.14 -24.42
N GLN A 311 -13.75 9.82 -24.66
CA GLN A 311 -12.45 9.21 -24.91
C GLN A 311 -11.44 9.81 -23.95
N LEU A 312 -10.56 8.95 -23.46
CA LEU A 312 -9.43 9.35 -22.63
C LEU A 312 -8.17 8.77 -23.23
N SER A 313 -7.13 9.59 -23.34
CA SER A 313 -5.77 9.11 -23.64
C SER A 313 -4.80 9.79 -22.71
N TYR A 314 -3.95 9.01 -22.09
CA TYR A 314 -2.99 9.48 -21.10
C TYR A 314 -1.61 8.89 -21.42
N ALA A 315 -0.62 9.76 -21.44
CA ALA A 315 0.78 9.41 -21.52
C ALA A 315 1.52 9.99 -20.32
N ASN A 316 2.33 9.18 -19.67
CA ASN A 316 3.16 9.57 -18.53
C ASN A 316 4.63 9.21 -18.80
N GLY A 317 5.54 10.17 -18.62
CA GLY A 317 6.95 10.06 -18.94
C GLY A 317 7.85 10.57 -17.83
N ALA A 318 9.16 10.40 -18.01
CA ALA A 318 10.15 10.77 -17.01
C ALA A 318 10.16 12.28 -16.69
N ALA A 319 10.66 12.63 -15.51
CA ALA A 319 10.82 14.01 -15.04
C ALA A 319 9.50 14.81 -14.97
N GLY A 320 8.42 14.12 -14.64
CA GLY A 320 7.08 14.71 -14.49
C GLY A 320 6.44 15.16 -15.81
N LYS A 321 6.88 14.61 -16.95
CA LYS A 321 6.25 14.87 -18.25
C LYS A 321 4.97 14.06 -18.38
N TYR A 322 3.90 14.68 -18.85
CA TYR A 322 2.65 13.97 -19.12
C TYR A 322 1.84 14.65 -20.21
N LYS A 323 0.89 13.90 -20.78
CA LYS A 323 -0.07 14.40 -21.75
C LYS A 323 -1.40 13.68 -21.56
N LEU A 324 -2.46 14.45 -21.36
CA LEU A 324 -3.81 13.97 -21.15
C LEU A 324 -4.71 14.55 -22.24
N PHE A 325 -5.43 13.67 -22.91
CA PHE A 325 -6.57 13.98 -23.74
C PHE A 325 -7.84 13.55 -23.02
N ILE A 326 -8.85 14.40 -23.06
CA ILE A 326 -10.18 14.07 -22.60
C ILE A 326 -11.23 14.65 -23.55
N ASP A 327 -12.18 13.80 -23.94
CA ASP A 327 -13.41 14.24 -24.61
C ASP A 327 -14.51 14.37 -23.56
N VAL A 328 -14.84 15.60 -23.17
CA VAL A 328 -15.83 15.83 -22.11
C VAL A 328 -17.19 16.07 -22.75
N PRO A 329 -18.23 15.28 -22.40
CA PRO A 329 -19.55 15.46 -23.00
C PRO A 329 -20.07 16.89 -22.83
N LYS A 330 -20.58 17.48 -23.92
CA LYS A 330 -21.08 18.87 -24.02
C LYS A 330 -20.01 19.97 -23.90
N LEU A 331 -18.83 19.70 -23.35
CA LEU A 331 -17.71 20.66 -23.27
C LEU A 331 -16.71 20.51 -24.42
N GLY A 332 -16.68 19.33 -25.06
CA GLY A 332 -15.83 19.02 -26.20
C GLY A 332 -14.48 18.45 -25.80
N GLN A 333 -13.60 18.39 -26.78
CA GLN A 333 -12.28 17.76 -26.67
C GLN A 333 -11.25 18.74 -26.12
N GLY A 334 -10.37 18.26 -25.23
CA GLY A 334 -9.30 19.06 -24.67
C GLY A 334 -8.04 18.25 -24.45
N TRP A 335 -6.90 18.95 -24.49
CA TRP A 335 -5.61 18.41 -24.10
C TRP A 335 -5.01 19.24 -22.98
N ILE A 336 -4.33 18.56 -22.07
CA ILE A 336 -3.49 19.13 -21.04
C ILE A 336 -2.16 18.42 -21.11
N GLY A 337 -1.05 19.15 -21.05
CA GLY A 337 0.26 18.53 -21.05
C GLY A 337 1.31 19.30 -20.27
N GLN A 338 2.34 18.56 -19.92
CA GLN A 338 3.59 19.06 -19.36
C GLN A 338 4.72 18.46 -20.21
N GLY A 339 5.22 19.26 -21.15
CA GLY A 339 6.43 18.97 -21.91
C GLY A 339 7.61 19.74 -21.30
N GLU A 340 8.36 20.43 -22.14
CA GLU A 340 9.29 21.47 -21.68
C GLU A 340 8.58 22.57 -20.88
N GLN A 341 7.39 22.98 -21.36
CA GLN A 341 6.51 23.94 -20.68
C GLN A 341 5.13 23.31 -20.44
N PRO A 342 4.37 23.79 -19.44
CA PRO A 342 2.98 23.40 -19.27
C PRO A 342 2.11 24.02 -20.36
N TRP A 343 1.12 23.28 -20.85
CA TRP A 343 0.24 23.75 -21.92
C TRP A 343 -1.15 23.14 -21.84
N MET A 344 -2.12 23.83 -22.43
CA MET A 344 -3.51 23.38 -22.53
C MET A 344 -4.10 23.76 -23.89
N LEU A 345 -4.79 22.83 -24.52
CA LEU A 345 -5.53 23.04 -25.77
C LEU A 345 -7.01 22.80 -25.52
N GLY A 346 -7.82 23.84 -25.61
CA GLY A 346 -9.28 23.74 -25.41
C GLY A 346 -10.05 23.34 -26.67
N ALA A 347 -11.35 23.07 -26.50
CA ALA A 347 -12.25 22.61 -27.56
C ALA A 347 -12.38 23.51 -28.79
N LYS A 348 -12.00 24.79 -28.69
CA LYS A 348 -11.97 25.76 -29.79
C LYS A 348 -10.60 25.87 -30.48
N GLN A 349 -9.71 24.90 -30.28
CA GLN A 349 -8.32 24.92 -30.77
C GLN A 349 -7.48 26.09 -30.22
N SER A 350 -7.90 26.67 -29.10
CA SER A 350 -7.14 27.71 -28.39
C SER A 350 -6.03 27.04 -27.57
N LEU A 351 -4.79 27.13 -28.06
CA LEU A 351 -3.60 26.63 -27.38
C LEU A 351 -3.01 27.72 -26.50
N TYR A 352 -2.83 27.41 -25.22
CA TYR A 352 -2.10 28.26 -24.28
C TYR A 352 -0.85 27.53 -23.79
N VAL A 353 0.28 28.24 -23.80
CA VAL A 353 1.58 27.70 -23.37
C VAL A 353 2.13 28.59 -22.26
N GLY A 354 2.44 28.00 -21.10
CA GLY A 354 2.97 28.70 -19.94
C GLY A 354 4.46 28.98 -20.04
N SER A 355 4.91 29.73 -21.05
CA SER A 355 6.33 30.05 -21.29
C SER A 355 6.82 31.32 -20.60
N LEU A 356 5.92 32.25 -20.24
CA LEU A 356 6.30 33.52 -19.61
C LEU A 356 6.61 33.33 -18.12
N ASP A 357 7.60 34.06 -17.61
CA ASP A 357 8.04 34.02 -16.21
C ASP A 357 8.36 32.60 -15.69
N SER A 358 8.82 31.72 -16.59
CA SER A 358 9.02 30.29 -16.33
C SER A 358 10.11 30.01 -15.28
N GLN A 359 9.77 29.21 -14.28
CA GLN A 359 10.67 28.69 -13.26
C GLN A 359 10.95 27.19 -13.52
N PRO A 360 12.22 26.77 -13.59
CA PRO A 360 12.57 25.37 -13.75
C PRO A 360 12.04 24.50 -12.61
N GLY A 361 11.55 23.30 -12.95
CA GLY A 361 11.11 22.30 -11.97
C GLY A 361 9.73 22.54 -11.35
N ARG A 362 9.09 23.70 -11.58
CA ARG A 362 7.70 23.93 -11.15
C ARG A 362 6.73 23.00 -11.87
N ARG A 363 5.76 22.48 -11.12
CA ARG A 363 4.75 21.52 -11.60
C ARG A 363 3.37 21.85 -11.06
N ALA A 364 2.33 21.31 -11.70
CA ALA A 364 0.95 21.52 -11.25
C ALA A 364 0.73 20.94 -9.84
N GLY A 365 1.43 19.86 -9.49
CA GLY A 365 1.41 19.27 -8.15
C GLY A 365 1.79 20.24 -7.02
N ASP A 366 2.61 21.26 -7.30
CA ASP A 366 3.00 22.28 -6.31
C ASP A 366 1.83 23.20 -5.89
N TYR A 367 0.76 23.22 -6.69
CA TYR A 367 -0.41 24.07 -6.50
C TYR A 367 -1.65 23.27 -6.07
N ILE A 368 -1.53 21.95 -5.90
CA ILE A 368 -2.60 21.10 -5.37
C ILE A 368 -2.52 21.16 -3.84
N SER A 369 -3.67 21.33 -3.19
CA SER A 369 -3.77 21.32 -1.73
C SER A 369 -3.27 20.01 -1.13
N ALA A 370 -2.62 20.09 0.03
CA ALA A 370 -2.06 18.94 0.72
C ALA A 370 -3.10 17.84 1.00
N GLU A 371 -4.35 18.23 1.30
CA GLU A 371 -5.45 17.29 1.51
C GLU A 371 -5.75 16.47 0.24
N GLN A 372 -5.86 17.13 -0.92
CA GLN A 372 -6.17 16.44 -2.18
C GLN A 372 -4.98 15.58 -2.64
N MET A 373 -3.76 16.08 -2.46
CA MET A 373 -2.56 15.30 -2.77
C MET A 373 -2.48 14.03 -1.91
N MET A 374 -2.80 14.13 -0.62
CA MET A 374 -2.89 12.96 0.27
C MET A 374 -3.92 11.95 -0.23
N LYS A 375 -5.11 12.39 -0.69
CA LYS A 375 -6.14 11.51 -1.25
C LYS A 375 -5.66 10.79 -2.51
N PHE A 376 -4.92 11.49 -3.38
CA PHE A 376 -4.34 10.91 -4.59
C PHE A 376 -3.27 9.85 -4.26
N GLN A 377 -2.34 10.17 -3.35
CA GLN A 377 -1.31 9.23 -2.90
C GLN A 377 -1.90 8.00 -2.20
N LEU A 378 -2.97 8.17 -1.42
CA LEU A 378 -3.70 7.06 -0.81
C LEU A 378 -4.31 6.15 -1.88
N ALA A 379 -4.94 6.71 -2.92
CA ALA A 379 -5.48 5.95 -4.03
C ALA A 379 -4.37 5.17 -4.79
N GLN A 380 -3.21 5.81 -5.03
CA GLN A 380 -2.06 5.12 -5.62
C GLN A 380 -1.56 3.97 -4.74
N GLY A 381 -1.52 4.15 -3.42
CA GLY A 381 -1.14 3.12 -2.46
C GLY A 381 -2.10 1.92 -2.45
N VAL A 382 -3.41 2.18 -2.58
CA VAL A 382 -4.42 1.12 -2.72
C VAL A 382 -4.19 0.31 -4.00
N LEU A 383 -3.92 0.98 -5.13
CA LEU A 383 -3.62 0.30 -6.40
C LEU A 383 -2.34 -0.56 -6.30
N ALA A 384 -1.27 -0.03 -5.69
CA ALA A 384 -0.03 -0.77 -5.46
C ALA A 384 -0.27 -2.01 -4.60
N SER A 385 -1.01 -1.85 -3.49
CA SER A 385 -1.37 -2.93 -2.57
C SER A 385 -2.18 -4.04 -3.25
N ALA A 386 -3.20 -3.64 -4.03
CA ALA A 386 -4.01 -4.57 -4.82
C ALA A 386 -3.20 -5.30 -5.90
N GLY A 387 -2.16 -4.66 -6.44
CA GLY A 387 -1.22 -5.29 -7.36
C GLY A 387 -0.33 -6.36 -6.73
N LEU A 388 0.09 -6.15 -5.47
CA LEU A 388 0.95 -7.08 -4.72
C LEU A 388 0.19 -8.27 -4.14
N ALA A 389 -1.01 -8.05 -3.61
CA ALA A 389 -1.86 -9.13 -3.08
C ALA A 389 -3.30 -9.02 -3.60
N PRO A 390 -3.54 -9.36 -4.87
CA PRO A 390 -4.88 -9.29 -5.48
C PRO A 390 -5.92 -10.20 -4.80
N GLU A 391 -5.48 -11.26 -4.11
CA GLU A 391 -6.34 -12.11 -3.28
C GLU A 391 -7.10 -11.33 -2.20
N MET A 392 -6.50 -10.25 -1.70
CA MET A 392 -7.12 -9.37 -0.70
C MET A 392 -8.41 -8.73 -1.17
N LEU A 393 -8.57 -8.58 -2.48
CA LEU A 393 -9.77 -8.00 -3.04
C LEU A 393 -11.01 -8.85 -2.69
N LYS A 394 -10.84 -10.15 -2.39
CA LYS A 394 -11.89 -11.05 -1.88
C LYS A 394 -12.59 -10.55 -0.60
N SER A 395 -11.98 -9.64 0.17
CA SER A 395 -12.65 -9.01 1.31
C SER A 395 -13.71 -7.97 0.90
N PHE A 396 -13.60 -7.39 -0.29
CA PHE A 396 -14.50 -6.35 -0.79
C PHE A 396 -15.70 -6.90 -1.56
N GLY A 397 -15.69 -8.18 -1.90
CA GLY A 397 -16.73 -8.76 -2.76
C GLY A 397 -16.57 -10.24 -3.06
N THR A 398 -17.49 -10.77 -3.87
CA THR A 398 -17.41 -12.15 -4.36
C THR A 398 -16.73 -12.15 -5.73
N PHE A 399 -15.67 -12.95 -5.88
CA PHE A 399 -14.88 -13.04 -7.10
C PHE A 399 -15.23 -14.33 -7.83
N ARG A 400 -15.45 -14.24 -9.14
CA ARG A 400 -15.64 -15.42 -9.99
C ARG A 400 -14.81 -15.24 -11.25
N VAL A 401 -13.96 -16.21 -11.53
CA VAL A 401 -13.19 -16.25 -12.77
C VAL A 401 -13.80 -17.29 -13.70
N SER A 402 -13.99 -16.92 -14.97
CA SER A 402 -14.49 -17.80 -16.00
C SER A 402 -13.71 -17.62 -17.30
N ALA A 403 -13.86 -18.55 -18.24
CA ALA A 403 -13.25 -18.40 -19.55
C ALA A 403 -13.92 -17.23 -20.27
N GLY A 404 -13.11 -16.38 -20.90
CA GLY A 404 -13.57 -15.35 -21.82
C GLY A 404 -13.61 -15.86 -23.25
N ASP A 405 -14.05 -14.99 -24.16
CA ASP A 405 -14.08 -15.30 -25.59
C ASP A 405 -12.64 -15.47 -26.13
N GLN A 406 -12.49 -16.31 -27.17
CA GLN A 406 -11.22 -16.53 -27.88
C GLN A 406 -10.01 -16.87 -26.99
N GLY A 407 -10.24 -17.55 -25.86
CA GLY A 407 -9.18 -17.96 -24.93
C GLY A 407 -8.76 -16.89 -23.92
N GLY A 408 -9.51 -15.78 -23.84
CA GLY A 408 -9.36 -14.75 -22.82
C GLY A 408 -9.84 -15.20 -21.43
N VAL A 409 -9.78 -14.28 -20.47
CA VAL A 409 -10.21 -14.50 -19.09
C VAL A 409 -11.22 -13.42 -18.68
N ARG A 410 -12.30 -13.85 -18.04
CA ARG A 410 -13.32 -12.96 -17.47
C ARG A 410 -13.27 -13.03 -15.96
N ILE A 411 -13.23 -11.87 -15.31
CA ILE A 411 -13.30 -11.73 -13.86
C ILE A 411 -14.56 -10.94 -13.50
N ASN A 412 -15.42 -11.55 -12.69
CA ASN A 412 -16.63 -10.92 -12.17
C ASN A 412 -16.42 -10.64 -10.67
N ILE A 413 -16.67 -9.40 -10.27
CA ILE A 413 -16.52 -8.94 -8.89
C ILE A 413 -17.85 -8.35 -8.44
N ASP A 414 -18.52 -9.05 -7.52
CA ASP A 414 -19.72 -8.57 -6.83
C ASP A 414 -19.30 -7.78 -5.59
N ILE A 415 -19.20 -6.46 -5.73
CA ILE A 415 -18.70 -5.55 -4.70
C ILE A 415 -19.82 -5.31 -3.67
N LYS A 416 -19.58 -5.74 -2.43
CA LYS A 416 -20.55 -5.68 -1.33
C LYS A 416 -20.32 -4.50 -0.39
N TYR A 417 -19.32 -3.68 -0.65
CA TYR A 417 -18.95 -2.55 0.18
C TYR A 417 -20.06 -1.50 0.24
N ASN A 418 -20.42 -1.04 1.45
CA ASN A 418 -21.66 -0.27 1.66
C ASN A 418 -21.71 1.07 0.92
N LYS A 419 -20.57 1.72 0.68
CA LYS A 419 -20.49 2.98 -0.08
C LYS A 419 -20.46 2.77 -1.59
N PHE A 420 -20.08 1.58 -2.06
CA PHE A 420 -19.87 1.30 -3.48
C PHE A 420 -20.36 -0.12 -3.80
N LYS A 421 -21.66 -0.27 -4.04
CA LYS A 421 -22.27 -1.55 -4.42
C LYS A 421 -22.45 -1.65 -5.93
N GLY A 422 -21.96 -2.73 -6.50
CA GLY A 422 -22.12 -2.98 -7.92
C GLY A 422 -21.39 -4.22 -8.40
N LEU A 423 -21.64 -4.56 -9.66
CA LEU A 423 -21.01 -5.66 -10.37
C LEU A 423 -19.96 -5.09 -11.31
N LEU A 424 -18.70 -5.42 -11.05
CA LEU A 424 -17.57 -5.11 -11.94
C LEU A 424 -17.22 -6.35 -12.76
N TYR A 425 -17.12 -6.17 -14.07
CA TYR A 425 -16.68 -7.15 -15.05
C TYR A 425 -15.36 -6.66 -15.63
N LEU A 426 -14.31 -7.48 -15.56
CA LEU A 426 -13.03 -7.23 -16.21
C LEU A 426 -12.77 -8.34 -17.23
N MET A 427 -12.47 -7.95 -18.46
CA MET A 427 -12.17 -8.85 -19.57
C MET A 427 -10.71 -8.69 -19.95
N PHE A 428 -10.02 -9.82 -20.10
CA PHE A 428 -8.65 -9.90 -20.58
C PHE A 428 -8.60 -10.77 -21.82
N ASP A 429 -7.74 -10.41 -22.77
CA ASP A 429 -7.50 -11.24 -23.96
C ASP A 429 -6.65 -12.49 -23.63
N LYS A 430 -6.37 -13.29 -24.66
CA LYS A 430 -5.58 -14.52 -24.55
C LYS A 430 -4.16 -14.28 -24.02
N ASP A 431 -3.60 -13.10 -24.27
CA ASP A 431 -2.25 -12.69 -23.90
C ASP A 431 -2.22 -12.02 -22.51
N GLY A 432 -3.40 -11.84 -21.91
CA GLY A 432 -3.56 -11.24 -20.58
C GLY A 432 -3.62 -9.73 -20.58
N LYS A 433 -3.75 -9.09 -21.75
CA LYS A 433 -3.93 -7.64 -21.85
C LYS A 433 -5.38 -7.28 -21.48
N PRO A 434 -5.60 -6.19 -20.72
CA PRO A 434 -6.96 -5.72 -20.45
C PRO A 434 -7.67 -5.33 -21.75
N ASP A 435 -8.86 -5.88 -21.94
CA ASP A 435 -9.70 -5.65 -23.11
C ASP A 435 -10.82 -4.65 -22.80
N SER A 436 -11.56 -4.90 -21.73
CA SER A 436 -12.67 -4.04 -21.30
C SER A 436 -12.98 -4.18 -19.82
N ALA A 437 -13.62 -3.14 -19.28
CA ALA A 437 -14.19 -3.11 -17.95
C ALA A 437 -15.65 -2.64 -18.01
N VAL A 438 -16.55 -3.27 -17.28
CA VAL A 438 -17.94 -2.81 -17.14
C VAL A 438 -18.32 -2.81 -15.67
N PHE A 439 -18.76 -1.67 -15.16
CA PHE A 439 -19.29 -1.53 -13.81
C PHE A 439 -20.76 -1.20 -13.87
N ASN A 440 -21.58 -1.98 -13.15
CA ASN A 440 -23.02 -1.78 -13.04
C ASN A 440 -23.40 -1.58 -11.57
N SER A 441 -24.02 -0.45 -11.24
CA SER A 441 -24.67 -0.20 -9.95
C SER A 441 -26.17 0.06 -10.14
N LYS A 442 -26.89 0.36 -9.06
CA LYS A 442 -28.31 0.76 -9.14
C LYS A 442 -28.53 2.07 -9.88
N GLU A 443 -27.55 2.99 -9.82
CA GLU A 443 -27.71 4.38 -10.27
C GLU A 443 -26.88 4.70 -11.51
N ALA A 444 -25.83 3.91 -11.76
CA ALA A 444 -24.88 4.17 -12.82
C ALA A 444 -24.43 2.88 -13.53
N GLN A 445 -24.19 3.01 -14.82
CA GLN A 445 -23.47 2.02 -15.62
C GLN A 445 -22.26 2.71 -16.25
N LEU A 446 -21.09 2.12 -16.11
CA LEU A 446 -19.85 2.56 -16.74
C LEU A 446 -19.30 1.40 -17.55
N SER A 447 -18.97 1.63 -18.82
CA SER A 447 -18.15 0.71 -19.60
C SER A 447 -16.92 1.42 -20.12
N CYS A 448 -15.84 0.67 -20.20
CA CYS A 448 -14.55 1.09 -20.68
C CYS A 448 -14.04 0.04 -21.66
N LYS A 449 -13.62 0.48 -22.84
CA LYS A 449 -12.89 -0.34 -23.81
C LYS A 449 -11.47 0.17 -23.89
N PHE A 450 -10.51 -0.62 -23.46
CA PHE A 450 -9.09 -0.26 -23.54
C PHE A 450 -8.63 -0.36 -25.00
N LYS A 451 -8.00 0.69 -25.50
CA LYS A 451 -7.42 0.77 -26.85
C LYS A 451 -5.91 0.67 -26.81
N ASP A 452 -5.32 1.30 -25.80
CA ASP A 452 -3.89 1.27 -25.56
C ASP A 452 -3.59 0.97 -24.09
N TRP A 453 -2.59 0.13 -23.88
CA TRP A 453 -2.14 -0.36 -22.57
C TRP A 453 -0.69 -0.80 -22.72
N ARG A 454 0.23 0.16 -22.68
CA ARG A 454 1.67 -0.05 -22.88
C ARG A 454 2.45 0.58 -21.74
N LEU A 455 3.36 -0.17 -21.15
CA LEU A 455 4.26 0.29 -20.11
C LEU A 455 5.69 0.32 -20.66
N ARG A 456 6.46 1.35 -20.30
CA ARG A 456 7.90 1.46 -20.59
C ARG A 456 8.26 1.42 -22.08
N GLU A 457 7.45 2.07 -22.90
CA GLU A 457 7.70 2.17 -24.33
C GLU A 457 8.68 3.32 -24.62
N THR A 458 9.63 3.12 -25.55
CA THR A 458 10.52 4.20 -25.97
C THR A 458 9.74 5.18 -26.85
N THR A 459 9.80 6.46 -26.51
CA THR A 459 8.98 7.50 -27.16
C THR A 459 9.80 8.54 -27.90
N SER A 460 9.17 9.22 -28.86
CA SER A 460 9.83 10.27 -29.63
C SER A 460 9.91 11.58 -28.83
N ALA A 461 10.90 12.41 -29.17
CA ALA A 461 11.23 13.66 -28.48
C ALA A 461 10.13 14.75 -28.48
N GLY A 462 8.95 14.50 -29.06
CA GLY A 462 7.84 15.47 -29.11
C GLY A 462 6.52 14.95 -28.55
N LEU A 463 6.48 13.76 -27.94
CA LEU A 463 5.22 13.15 -27.48
C LEU A 463 4.43 14.08 -26.55
N PHE A 464 5.12 14.70 -25.60
CA PHE A 464 4.55 15.53 -24.53
C PHE A 464 4.34 16.99 -24.93
N GLU A 465 4.76 17.37 -26.14
CA GLU A 465 4.60 18.73 -26.64
C GLU A 465 3.18 18.95 -27.21
N PRO A 466 2.75 20.23 -27.34
CA PRO A 466 1.51 20.56 -28.00
C PRO A 466 1.41 19.93 -29.41
N PRO A 467 0.20 19.63 -29.91
CA PRO A 467 0.02 19.19 -31.29
C PRO A 467 0.65 20.17 -32.30
N ALA A 468 1.34 19.63 -33.30
CA ALA A 468 2.01 20.45 -34.32
C ALA A 468 1.00 21.28 -35.14
N GLY A 469 1.36 22.53 -35.46
CA GLY A 469 0.54 23.43 -36.26
C GLY A 469 -0.53 24.24 -35.49
N SER A 470 -0.59 24.11 -34.17
CA SER A 470 -1.47 24.93 -33.32
C SER A 470 -0.90 26.35 -33.13
N GLN A 471 -1.73 27.37 -33.26
CA GLN A 471 -1.35 28.76 -32.94
C GLN A 471 -1.36 28.94 -31.42
N ALA A 472 -0.17 29.07 -30.82
CA ALA A 472 0.01 29.19 -29.38
C ALA A 472 -0.12 30.64 -28.91
N GLN A 473 -0.87 30.84 -27.82
CA GLN A 473 -0.82 32.05 -27.02
C GLN A 473 0.07 31.80 -25.80
N GLU A 474 1.10 32.62 -25.64
CA GLU A 474 1.96 32.56 -24.46
C GLU A 474 1.26 33.18 -23.25
N VAL A 475 1.37 32.51 -22.11
CA VAL A 475 0.84 32.95 -20.81
C VAL A 475 1.89 32.71 -19.73
N ARG A 476 1.64 33.24 -18.53
CA ARG A 476 2.51 32.96 -17.38
C ARG A 476 2.47 31.48 -17.03
N GLN A 477 3.64 30.91 -16.76
CA GLN A 477 3.78 29.51 -16.37
C GLN A 477 2.93 29.19 -15.13
N GLU A 478 3.00 30.04 -14.11
CA GLU A 478 2.26 29.86 -12.86
C GLU A 478 0.74 29.81 -13.08
N ASP A 479 0.19 30.69 -13.92
CA ASP A 479 -1.26 30.70 -14.22
C ASP A 479 -1.68 29.40 -14.90
N MET A 480 -0.87 28.91 -15.85
CA MET A 480 -1.12 27.63 -16.52
C MET A 480 -1.07 26.46 -15.53
N LEU A 481 -0.05 26.39 -14.67
CA LEU A 481 0.09 25.33 -13.67
C LEU A 481 -1.07 25.34 -12.66
N ARG A 482 -1.50 26.52 -12.21
CA ARG A 482 -2.67 26.68 -11.33
C ARG A 482 -3.96 26.25 -12.01
N MET A 483 -4.16 26.59 -13.28
CA MET A 483 -5.34 26.14 -14.04
C MET A 483 -5.37 24.62 -14.16
N ILE A 484 -4.22 24.00 -14.46
CA ILE A 484 -4.10 22.55 -14.53
C ILE A 484 -4.36 21.92 -13.15
N ALA A 485 -3.75 22.45 -12.09
CA ALA A 485 -3.95 21.99 -10.72
C ALA A 485 -5.44 22.04 -10.32
N ALA A 486 -6.15 23.11 -10.66
CA ALA A 486 -7.58 23.25 -10.39
C ALA A 486 -8.43 22.17 -11.09
N VAL A 487 -8.07 21.76 -12.31
CA VAL A 487 -8.74 20.63 -13.00
C VAL A 487 -8.53 19.32 -12.24
N PHE A 488 -7.29 19.06 -11.80
CA PHE A 488 -6.98 17.86 -11.01
C PHE A 488 -7.65 17.88 -9.64
N GLU A 489 -7.62 19.00 -8.92
CA GLU A 489 -8.31 19.14 -7.63
C GLU A 489 -9.80 18.87 -7.78
N ARG A 490 -10.43 19.41 -8.82
CA ARG A 490 -11.86 19.18 -9.07
C ARG A 490 -12.18 17.70 -9.28
N LEU A 491 -11.29 16.93 -9.91
CA LEU A 491 -11.45 15.49 -10.04
C LEU A 491 -11.30 14.78 -8.69
N LEU A 492 -10.32 15.17 -7.88
CA LEU A 492 -10.07 14.57 -6.57
C LEU A 492 -11.16 14.90 -5.53
N GLU A 493 -11.78 16.08 -5.60
CA GLU A 493 -12.93 16.47 -4.77
C GLU A 493 -14.11 15.50 -4.90
N THR A 494 -14.27 14.84 -6.05
CA THR A 494 -15.38 13.91 -6.29
C THR A 494 -15.16 12.53 -5.68
N ILE A 495 -13.97 12.27 -5.12
CA ILE A 495 -13.62 11.01 -4.46
C ILE A 495 -13.92 11.16 -2.96
N GLU A 496 -15.14 10.80 -2.54
CA GLU A 496 -15.49 10.66 -1.12
C GLU A 496 -15.05 9.28 -0.59
N TYR A 497 -14.21 9.27 0.45
CA TYR A 497 -13.79 8.05 1.18
C TYR A 497 -14.82 7.59 2.20
#